data_AF-A0A2T5M4L9-F1
#
_entry.id   AF-A0A2T5M4L9-F1
#
_cell.length_a   1.000
_cell.length_b   1.000
_cell.length_c   1.000
_cell.angle_alpha   90.00
_cell.angle_beta   90.00
_cell.angle_gamma   90.00
#
_symmetry.space_group_name_H-M   'P 1'
#
loop_
_entity.id
_entity.type
_entity.pdbx_description
1 polymer ?
#
loop_
_entity_poly.entity_id
_entity_poly.type
_entity_poly.pdbx_seq_one_letter_code
_entity_poly.pdbx_strand_id
1 'polypeptide(L)'
;MSFHLSAENIEIIDNHLLVARLRDEGGEFRDASIDLNHFLGNDNGRFQWDGTGFSNSADGVSFHIEGGGEVPVLRARLQTADGEWADADVNLSERVENINGCFEFR
;
A
#
# COMPACT_ATOMS: atom_id res chain seq x y z
N MET A 1 8.13 -1.42 12.53
CA MET A 1 6.89 -2.10 13.01
C MET A 1 5.86 -1.97 11.91
N SER A 2 5.06 -3.01 11.62
CA SER A 2 4.03 -2.92 10.57
C SER A 2 3.05 -1.79 10.88
N PHE A 3 2.84 -0.87 9.94
CA PHE A 3 2.13 0.39 10.20
C PHE A 3 0.69 0.20 10.70
N HIS A 4 -0.03 -0.79 10.16
CA HIS A 4 -1.46 -1.01 10.42
C HIS A 4 -1.78 -1.29 11.89
N LEU A 5 -0.85 -1.86 12.66
CA LEU A 5 -1.03 -2.14 14.09
C LEU A 5 -1.04 -0.86 14.96
N SER A 6 -0.53 0.25 14.41
CA SER A 6 -0.45 1.54 15.07
C SER A 6 -1.10 2.66 14.27
N ALA A 7 -2.02 2.31 13.37
CA ALA A 7 -2.71 3.22 12.47
C ALA A 7 -4.24 3.21 12.68
N GLU A 8 -4.89 4.32 12.33
CA GLU A 8 -6.34 4.46 12.27
C GLU A 8 -6.75 5.10 10.94
N ASN A 9 -7.99 4.85 10.50
CA ASN A 9 -8.57 5.42 9.26
C ASN A 9 -7.68 5.23 8.02
N ILE A 10 -7.25 3.99 7.79
CA ILE A 10 -6.37 3.63 6.67
C ILE A 10 -7.20 3.55 5.39
N GLU A 11 -6.83 4.33 4.38
CA GLU A 11 -7.54 4.40 3.11
C GLU A 11 -6.57 4.54 1.93
N ILE A 12 -7.03 4.14 0.73
CA ILE A 12 -6.34 4.43 -0.54
C ILE A 12 -7.13 5.52 -1.26
N ILE A 13 -6.45 6.62 -1.55
CA ILE A 13 -6.97 7.74 -2.33
C ILE A 13 -6.32 7.71 -3.72
N ASP A 14 -7.11 8.03 -4.75
CA ASP A 14 -6.67 8.12 -6.15
C ASP A 14 -5.95 6.86 -6.67
N ASN A 15 -6.26 5.68 -6.12
CA ASN A 15 -5.66 4.38 -6.44
C ASN A 15 -4.19 4.18 -6.05
N HIS A 16 -3.52 5.16 -5.45
CA HIS A 16 -2.08 5.05 -5.16
C HIS A 16 -1.62 5.73 -3.88
N LEU A 17 -2.38 6.68 -3.34
CA LEU A 17 -2.01 7.39 -2.13
C LEU A 17 -2.55 6.64 -0.91
N LEU A 18 -1.66 6.02 -0.14
CA LEU A 18 -2.02 5.44 1.15
C LEU A 18 -2.07 6.56 2.19
N VAL A 19 -3.22 6.74 2.83
CA VAL A 19 -3.41 7.72 3.91
C VAL A 19 -3.84 7.01 5.17
N ALA A 20 -3.38 7.50 6.32
CA ALA A 20 -3.80 7.03 7.63
C ALA A 20 -3.46 8.06 8.71
N ARG A 21 -3.99 7.82 9.91
CA ARG A 21 -3.50 8.45 11.14
C ARG A 21 -2.54 7.50 11.82
N LEU A 22 -1.28 7.88 11.98
CA LEU A 22 -0.22 7.03 12.55
C LEU A 22 0.17 7.51 13.95
N ARG A 23 0.31 6.58 14.88
CA ARG A 23 0.75 6.88 16.25
C ARG A 23 2.24 7.19 16.29
N ASP A 24 2.60 8.31 16.91
CA ASP A 24 3.97 8.73 17.18
C ASP A 24 4.51 8.13 18.50
N GLU A 25 5.80 8.36 18.81
CA GLU A 25 6.44 7.85 20.04
C GLU A 25 5.86 8.48 21.32
N GLY A 26 5.22 9.64 21.21
CA GLY A 26 4.49 10.30 22.29
C GLY A 26 3.08 9.72 22.52
N GLY A 27 2.61 8.84 21.62
CA GLY A 27 1.28 8.25 21.66
C GLY A 27 0.20 9.09 20.97
N GLU A 28 0.54 10.21 20.35
CA GLU A 28 -0.40 11.03 19.57
C GLU A 28 -0.51 10.50 18.14
N PHE A 29 -1.69 10.68 17.53
CA PHE A 29 -1.92 10.29 16.13
C PHE A 29 -1.68 11.47 15.19
N ARG A 30 -0.79 11.29 14.22
CA ARG A 30 -0.45 12.25 13.16
C ARG A 30 -1.07 11.81 11.84
N ASP A 31 -1.58 12.75 11.07
CA ASP A 31 -2.00 12.48 9.70
C ASP A 31 -0.77 12.21 8.84
N ALA A 32 -0.77 11.09 8.13
CA ALA A 32 0.34 10.66 7.30
C ALA A 32 -0.18 10.14 5.96
N SER A 33 0.65 10.32 4.92
CA SER A 33 0.37 9.82 3.59
C SER A 33 1.65 9.37 2.90
N ILE A 34 1.58 8.35 2.08
CA ILE A 34 2.68 7.90 1.23
C ILE A 34 2.15 7.51 -0.15
N ASP A 35 2.82 8.01 -1.19
CA ASP A 35 2.51 7.66 -2.57
C ASP A 35 3.17 6.32 -2.92
N LEU A 36 2.34 5.30 -3.11
CA LEU A 36 2.78 3.96 -3.43
C LEU A 36 3.35 3.83 -4.85
N ASN A 37 3.04 4.75 -5.77
CA ASN A 37 3.66 4.78 -7.11
C ASN A 37 5.17 5.01 -7.05
N HIS A 38 5.71 5.57 -5.98
CA HIS A 38 7.15 5.72 -5.84
C HIS A 38 7.88 4.40 -5.55
N PHE A 39 7.16 3.35 -5.17
CA PHE A 39 7.76 2.10 -4.67
C PHE A 39 7.19 0.83 -5.27
N LEU A 40 5.99 0.90 -5.86
CA LEU A 40 5.30 -0.21 -6.51
C LEU A 40 5.19 0.05 -8.01
N GLY A 41 5.65 -0.94 -8.78
CA GLY A 41 5.41 -1.07 -10.21
C GLY A 41 4.47 -2.22 -10.54
N ASN A 42 4.10 -2.30 -11.81
CA ASN A 42 3.44 -3.45 -12.40
C ASN A 42 4.43 -4.21 -13.29
N ASP A 43 4.80 -5.42 -12.89
CA ASP A 43 5.62 -6.35 -13.65
C ASP A 43 4.74 -7.46 -14.24
N ASN A 44 4.30 -7.26 -15.48
CA ASN A 44 3.48 -8.20 -16.25
C ASN A 44 2.26 -8.75 -15.49
N GLY A 45 1.45 -7.85 -14.91
CA GLY A 45 0.24 -8.21 -14.17
C GLY A 45 0.49 -8.55 -12.70
N ARG A 46 1.64 -8.17 -12.13
CA ARG A 46 2.00 -8.42 -10.73
C ARG A 46 2.58 -7.17 -10.08
N PHE A 47 2.30 -6.98 -8.80
CA PHE A 47 2.98 -5.94 -8.04
C PHE A 47 4.47 -6.24 -7.92
N GLN A 48 5.30 -5.22 -8.11
CA GLN A 48 6.75 -5.30 -7.97
C GLN A 48 7.24 -4.18 -7.05
N TRP A 49 7.82 -4.55 -5.91
CA TRP A 49 8.58 -3.63 -5.08
C TRP A 49 9.80 -3.07 -5.81
N ASP A 50 10.20 -1.85 -5.48
CA ASP A 50 11.28 -1.10 -6.14
C ASP A 50 10.97 -0.75 -7.61
N GLY A 51 9.77 -1.07 -8.08
CA GLY A 51 9.19 -0.54 -9.31
C GLY A 51 8.55 0.83 -9.09
N THR A 52 7.94 1.39 -10.13
CA THR A 52 7.23 2.66 -10.03
C THR A 52 5.95 2.68 -10.87
N GLY A 53 4.99 3.50 -10.45
CA GLY A 53 3.82 3.85 -11.25
C GLY A 53 2.85 2.72 -11.53
N PHE A 54 2.68 1.74 -10.63
CA PHE A 54 1.75 0.61 -10.83
C PHE A 54 0.33 1.08 -11.22
N SER A 55 -0.15 2.16 -10.59
CA SER A 55 -1.52 2.65 -10.74
C SER A 55 -1.84 3.11 -12.16
N ASN A 56 -0.84 3.46 -12.97
CA ASN A 56 -1.01 3.81 -14.39
C ASN A 56 -1.56 2.65 -15.23
N SER A 57 -1.43 1.42 -14.73
CA SER A 57 -1.85 0.18 -15.39
C SER A 57 -2.63 -0.72 -14.44
N ALA A 58 -3.31 -0.11 -13.47
CA ALA A 58 -4.12 -0.79 -12.48
C ALA A 58 -5.60 -0.38 -12.59
N ASP A 59 -6.49 -1.32 -12.30
CA ASP A 59 -7.93 -1.10 -12.21
C ASP A 59 -8.47 -1.67 -10.90
N GLY A 60 -9.46 -0.98 -10.31
CA GLY A 60 -10.12 -1.43 -9.08
C GLY A 60 -9.20 -1.57 -7.87
N VAL A 61 -8.29 -0.61 -7.65
CA VAL A 61 -7.36 -0.65 -6.51
C VAL A 61 -8.15 -0.54 -5.20
N SER A 62 -7.96 -1.50 -4.29
CA SER A 62 -8.57 -1.50 -2.97
C SER A 62 -7.59 -1.96 -1.89
N PHE A 63 -7.88 -1.57 -0.65
CA PHE A 63 -7.08 -1.93 0.51
C PHE A 63 -7.94 -2.61 1.56
N HIS A 64 -7.44 -3.72 2.10
CA HIS A 64 -8.11 -4.48 3.15
C HIS A 64 -7.10 -5.03 4.16
N ILE A 65 -7.53 -5.14 5.41
CA ILE A 65 -6.82 -5.91 6.43
C ILE A 65 -7.41 -7.33 6.44
N GLU A 66 -6.59 -8.33 6.13
CA GLU A 66 -7.04 -9.70 5.86
C GLU A 66 -6.39 -10.74 6.77
N GLY A 67 -7.14 -11.82 7.02
CA GLY A 67 -6.67 -12.99 7.76
C GLY A 67 -6.55 -12.79 9.27
N GLY A 68 -6.25 -13.87 9.99
CA GLY A 68 -6.11 -13.85 11.46
C GLY A 68 -4.85 -13.13 11.97
N GLY A 69 -3.95 -12.76 11.06
CA GLY A 69 -2.74 -11.99 11.36
C GLY A 69 -2.83 -10.50 11.00
N GLU A 70 -4.01 -10.01 10.63
CA GLU A 70 -4.27 -8.60 10.30
C GLU A 70 -3.35 -8.05 9.18
N VAL A 71 -3.19 -8.79 8.08
CA VAL A 71 -2.26 -8.43 7.00
C VAL A 71 -2.83 -7.27 6.15
N PRO A 72 -2.11 -6.15 5.97
CA PRO A 72 -2.57 -5.00 5.20
C PRO A 72 -2.33 -5.23 3.69
N VAL A 73 -3.32 -5.76 3.00
CA VAL A 73 -3.24 -6.16 1.59
C VAL A 73 -3.77 -5.06 0.68
N LEU A 74 -2.99 -4.68 -0.32
CA LEU A 74 -3.43 -3.91 -1.49
C LEU A 74 -3.81 -4.89 -2.60
N ARG A 75 -5.00 -4.76 -3.17
CA ARG A 75 -5.49 -5.57 -4.31
C ARG A 75 -5.78 -4.68 -5.51
N ALA A 76 -5.53 -5.19 -6.70
CA ALA A 76 -5.88 -4.52 -7.95
C ALA A 76 -5.91 -5.53 -9.10
N ARG A 77 -6.51 -5.14 -10.22
CA ARG A 77 -6.27 -5.80 -11.51
C ARG A 77 -5.15 -5.06 -12.22
N LEU A 78 -4.08 -5.76 -12.59
CA LEU A 78 -2.91 -5.18 -13.25
C LEU A 78 -2.82 -5.66 -14.69
N GLN A 79 -2.50 -4.74 -15.61
CA GLN A 79 -2.38 -5.07 -17.03
C GLN A 79 -1.10 -5.85 -17.32
N THR A 80 -1.19 -6.94 -18.09
CA THR A 80 -0.04 -7.71 -18.56
C THR A 80 0.57 -7.08 -19.82
N ALA A 81 1.76 -7.51 -20.22
CA ALA A 81 2.41 -7.06 -21.46
C ALA A 81 1.58 -7.41 -22.72
N ASP A 82 0.76 -8.46 -22.66
CA ASP A 82 -0.15 -8.87 -23.72
C ASP A 82 -1.47 -8.06 -23.73
N GLY A 83 -1.64 -7.13 -22.78
CA GLY A 83 -2.83 -6.27 -22.66
C GLY A 83 -4.00 -6.92 -21.90
N GLU A 84 -3.83 -8.13 -21.36
CA GLU A 84 -4.81 -8.78 -20.49
C GLU A 84 -4.76 -8.20 -19.07
N TRP A 85 -5.74 -8.53 -18.23
CA TRP A 85 -5.82 -8.06 -16.85
C TRP A 85 -5.73 -9.23 -15.88
N ALA A 86 -4.74 -9.20 -14.98
CA ALA A 86 -4.53 -10.21 -13.95
C ALA A 86 -4.89 -9.66 -12.57
N ASP A 87 -5.57 -10.45 -11.75
CA ASP A 87 -5.75 -10.12 -10.33
C ASP A 87 -4.40 -10.21 -9.61
N ALA A 88 -4.07 -9.15 -8.87
CA ALA A 88 -2.81 -9.05 -8.13
C ALA A 88 -3.09 -8.54 -6.72
N ASP A 89 -2.24 -8.98 -5.79
CA ASP A 89 -2.21 -8.47 -4.43
C ASP A 89 -0.79 -8.34 -3.91
N VAL A 90 -0.61 -7.44 -2.94
CA VAL A 90 0.67 -7.23 -2.25
C VAL A 90 0.43 -6.88 -0.79
N ASN A 91 1.25 -7.46 0.09
CA ASN A 91 1.23 -7.14 1.51
C ASN A 91 2.07 -5.88 1.76
N LEU A 92 1.43 -4.77 2.10
CA LEU A 92 2.13 -3.50 2.34
C LEU A 92 3.03 -3.54 3.59
N SER A 93 2.78 -4.44 4.56
CA SER A 93 3.65 -4.55 5.74
C SER A 93 5.02 -5.15 5.43
N GLU A 94 5.25 -5.64 4.20
CA GLU A 94 6.57 -6.11 3.79
C GLU A 94 7.58 -4.97 3.78
N ARG A 95 7.16 -3.75 3.37
CA ARG A 95 8.06 -2.61 3.17
C ARG A 95 7.57 -1.26 3.69
N VAL A 96 6.29 -1.12 4.01
CA VAL A 96 5.74 0.12 4.58
C VAL A 96 5.68 0.00 6.10
N GLU A 97 6.26 0.97 6.79
CA GLU A 97 6.30 1.02 8.25
C GLU A 97 5.80 2.37 8.77
N ASN A 98 5.37 2.37 10.05
CA ASN A 98 5.16 3.61 10.80
C ASN A 98 6.41 3.89 11.63
N ILE A 99 7.07 5.02 11.36
CA ILE A 99 8.20 5.54 12.12
C ILE A 99 7.83 6.91 12.68
N ASN A 100 7.56 6.95 13.99
CA ASN A 100 7.23 8.16 14.74
C ASN A 100 6.09 9.01 14.11
N GLY A 101 5.01 8.36 13.66
CA GLY A 101 3.86 9.03 13.05
C GLY A 101 4.01 9.34 11.56
N CYS A 102 5.07 8.84 10.91
CA CYS A 102 5.32 8.98 9.48
C CYS A 102 5.37 7.62 8.80
N PHE A 103 4.84 7.54 7.57
CA PHE A 103 5.08 6.39 6.71
C PHE A 103 6.52 6.41 6.20
N GLU A 104 7.22 5.28 6.32
CA GLU A 104 8.56 5.09 5.78
C GLU A 104 8.61 3.80 4.94
N PHE A 105 9.47 3.82 3.93
CA PHE A 105 9.74 2.66 3.06
C PHE A 105 11.11 2.05 3.39
N ARG A 106 11.20 0.72 3.41
CA ARG A 106 12.45 -0.03 3.68
C ARG A 106 12.90 -0.95 2.55
#